data_AF-A0A349CUY8-F1
#
_entry.id   AF-A0A349CUY8-F1
#
_cell.length_a   1.000
_cell.length_b   1.000
_cell.length_c   1.000
_cell.angle_alpha   90.00
_cell.angle_beta   90.00
_cell.angle_gamma   90.00
#
_symmetry.space_group_name_H-M   'P 1'
#
loop_
_entity.id
_entity.type
_entity.pdbx_description
1 polymer ?
#
loop_
_entity_poly.entity_id
_entity_poly.type
_entity_poly.pdbx_seq_one_letter_code
_entity_poly.pdbx_strand_id
1 'polypeptide(L)'
;MERDAHRWVEVTVGSAVIAVHLDDPVATIDANGRDPQVVSWSDLSVGHRSVTSTVLAAPWGMWVVYRPMESEDLSFPEGEAAAVHVSVDGSVTRFTMLEDAQPIGATSHGLWMTSGEFPGPDDPTAWHQQRQLSVLATDGTTHRVLADRKAAFVFEERASAHLVVYDGPPDADRDGGSATYKYRYVVWPVPETLPSRLRAADVHAEALDEDALMQALTAKAPVAAEPSSSRPELSWDPVPIDPADQTAAIESVKREFDSLDYYWSASDGRTSALADGLANPRVEAIDEWPRTRVEVKFTHPTYPEGRMRRTLRVFDDAGRAVRALYAAIHLMEDLDTRHLPDPERARDGILDF
;
A
#
# COMPACT_ATOMS: atom_id res chain seq x y z
N MET A 1 12.98 -7.32 20.08
CA MET A 1 11.71 -6.88 20.69
C MET A 1 11.74 -5.36 20.71
N GLU A 2 11.64 -4.80 19.51
CA GLU A 2 11.68 -3.36 19.18
C GLU A 2 11.00 -3.23 17.80
N ARG A 3 9.82 -3.83 17.69
CA ARG A 3 8.89 -3.74 16.57
C ARG A 3 7.60 -3.29 17.25
N ASP A 4 6.98 -2.19 16.82
CA ASP A 4 5.53 -1.88 16.98
C ASP A 4 5.23 -0.38 16.99
N ALA A 5 6.20 0.49 17.31
CA ALA A 5 5.98 1.94 17.33
C ALA A 5 5.55 2.51 15.97
N HIS A 6 6.20 2.08 14.88
CA HIS A 6 5.98 2.62 13.53
C HIS A 6 4.80 1.99 12.78
N ARG A 7 4.04 1.11 13.42
CA ARG A 7 2.93 0.37 12.78
C ARG A 7 1.57 0.96 13.08
N TRP A 8 1.51 1.99 13.93
CA TRP A 8 0.27 2.66 14.28
C TRP A 8 0.23 4.06 13.70
N VAL A 9 -0.95 4.45 13.26
CA VAL A 9 -1.23 5.77 12.70
C VAL A 9 -2.41 6.39 13.43
N GLU A 10 -2.27 7.65 13.83
CA GLU A 10 -3.27 8.41 14.57
C GLU A 10 -3.95 9.46 13.70
N VAL A 11 -5.26 9.58 13.93
CA VAL A 11 -6.12 10.64 13.40
C VAL A 11 -6.85 11.30 14.57
N THR A 12 -6.74 12.62 14.68
CA THR A 12 -7.52 13.40 15.65
C THR A 12 -8.81 13.88 15.01
N VAL A 13 -9.95 13.57 15.63
CA VAL A 13 -11.28 14.00 15.20
C VAL A 13 -11.95 14.76 16.34
N GLY A 14 -11.96 16.08 16.24
CA GLY A 14 -12.42 16.95 17.32
C GLY A 14 -11.57 16.76 18.57
N SER A 15 -12.12 16.08 19.58
CA SER A 15 -11.42 15.78 20.84
C SER A 15 -11.13 14.29 21.05
N ALA A 16 -11.48 13.45 20.06
CA ALA A 16 -11.16 12.03 20.05
C ALA A 16 -9.89 11.78 19.24
N VAL A 17 -9.11 10.79 19.65
CA VAL A 17 -7.97 10.25 18.92
C VAL A 17 -8.32 8.82 18.51
N ILE A 18 -8.18 8.54 17.22
CA ILE A 18 -8.32 7.19 16.69
C ILE A 18 -6.97 6.71 16.19
N ALA A 19 -6.48 5.60 16.72
CA ALA A 19 -5.23 4.97 16.27
C ALA A 19 -5.53 3.66 15.54
N VAL A 20 -4.92 3.45 14.37
CA VAL A 20 -5.05 2.26 13.50
C VAL A 20 -3.76 1.49 13.45
N HIS A 21 -3.83 0.17 13.54
CA HIS A 21 -2.69 -0.68 13.17
C HIS A 21 -2.64 -0.85 11.65
N LEU A 22 -1.49 -0.59 11.03
CA LEU A 22 -1.34 -0.65 9.58
C LEU A 22 -1.36 -2.08 9.05
N ASP A 23 -0.88 -3.05 9.83
CA ASP A 23 -0.82 -4.46 9.42
C ASP A 23 -2.02 -5.28 9.94
N ASP A 24 -2.74 -4.78 10.95
CA ASP A 24 -3.75 -5.54 11.68
C ASP A 24 -5.12 -4.84 11.60
N PRO A 25 -6.23 -5.58 11.49
CA PRO A 25 -7.56 -5.00 11.28
C PRO A 25 -8.17 -4.50 12.60
N VAL A 26 -7.48 -3.58 13.26
CA VAL A 26 -7.84 -3.00 14.56
C VAL A 26 -7.62 -1.49 14.59
N ALA A 27 -8.50 -0.81 15.32
CA ALA A 27 -8.29 0.53 15.83
C ALA A 27 -8.58 0.62 17.33
N THR A 28 -7.96 1.60 17.98
CA THR A 28 -8.33 2.07 19.31
C THR A 28 -8.87 3.49 19.23
N ILE A 29 -9.95 3.77 19.97
CA ILE A 29 -10.57 5.08 20.05
C ILE A 29 -10.42 5.57 21.48
N ASP A 30 -9.71 6.68 21.64
CA ASP A 30 -9.64 7.43 22.90
C ASP A 30 -10.49 8.70 22.74
N ALA A 31 -11.59 8.78 23.47
CA ALA A 31 -12.46 9.93 23.48
C ALA A 31 -12.55 10.48 24.91
N ASN A 32 -12.31 11.80 25.06
CA ASN A 32 -12.28 12.46 26.36
C ASN A 32 -13.46 12.05 27.28
N GLY A 33 -13.11 11.48 28.43
CA GLY A 33 -14.06 11.08 29.47
C GLY A 33 -14.72 9.71 29.28
N ARG A 34 -14.22 8.88 28.35
CA ARG A 34 -14.62 7.48 28.16
C ARG A 34 -13.41 6.57 28.29
N ASP A 35 -13.65 5.32 28.67
CA ASP A 35 -12.61 4.29 28.60
C ASP A 35 -12.23 4.03 27.13
N PRO A 36 -10.93 3.81 26.81
CA PRO A 36 -10.52 3.51 25.46
C PRO A 36 -11.27 2.33 24.88
N GLN A 37 -11.85 2.51 23.69
CA GLN A 37 -12.58 1.47 22.99
C GLN A 37 -11.70 0.81 21.95
N VAL A 38 -11.73 -0.52 21.90
CA VAL A 38 -11.08 -1.31 20.84
C VAL A 38 -12.14 -1.68 19.81
N VAL A 39 -11.82 -1.48 18.54
CA VAL A 39 -12.69 -1.78 17.40
C VAL A 39 -11.90 -2.64 16.42
N SER A 40 -12.49 -3.73 15.93
CA SER A 40 -11.83 -4.65 15.00
C SER A 40 -12.72 -5.03 13.83
N TRP A 41 -12.08 -5.42 12.73
CA TRP A 41 -12.72 -5.94 11.52
C TRP A 41 -11.91 -7.11 10.97
N SER A 42 -11.56 -8.05 11.85
CA SER A 42 -10.75 -9.24 11.53
C SER A 42 -11.40 -10.17 10.51
N ASP A 43 -12.72 -10.08 10.36
CA ASP A 43 -13.52 -10.79 9.37
C ASP A 43 -13.57 -10.08 8.00
N LEU A 44 -12.87 -8.95 7.83
CA LEU A 44 -12.77 -8.28 6.54
C LEU A 44 -12.00 -9.17 5.56
N SER A 45 -12.72 -9.69 4.56
CA SER A 45 -12.10 -10.36 3.43
C SER A 45 -11.42 -9.34 2.53
N VAL A 46 -10.10 -9.44 2.44
CA VAL A 46 -9.24 -8.72 1.47
C VAL A 46 -8.55 -9.70 0.50
N GLY A 47 -9.03 -10.95 0.49
CA GLY A 47 -8.42 -12.07 -0.22
C GLY A 47 -7.16 -12.62 0.46
N HIS A 48 -6.38 -13.37 -0.30
CA HIS A 48 -5.27 -14.18 0.22
C HIS A 48 -3.91 -13.47 0.13
N ARG A 49 -3.85 -12.28 -0.49
CA ARG A 49 -2.63 -11.47 -0.55
C ARG A 49 -2.51 -10.59 0.67
N SER A 50 -1.29 -10.42 1.15
CA SER A 50 -0.92 -9.32 2.04
C SER A 50 -1.32 -7.99 1.42
N VAL A 51 -1.57 -7.00 2.28
CA VAL A 51 -2.15 -5.72 1.89
C VAL A 51 -1.24 -4.57 2.28
N THR A 52 -1.31 -3.51 1.51
CA THR A 52 -0.88 -2.17 1.93
C THR A 52 -2.09 -1.41 2.45
N SER A 53 -1.90 -0.64 3.51
CA SER A 53 -2.97 0.11 4.17
C SER A 53 -2.74 1.60 4.00
N THR A 54 -3.76 2.33 3.55
CA THR A 54 -3.76 3.80 3.50
C THR A 54 -4.80 4.32 4.49
N VAL A 55 -4.36 5.14 5.46
CA VAL A 55 -5.26 5.79 6.42
C VAL A 55 -5.58 7.21 5.93
N LEU A 56 -6.84 7.61 6.00
CA LEU A 56 -7.31 8.95 5.61
C LEU A 56 -8.19 9.52 6.72
N ALA A 57 -7.83 10.70 7.21
CA ALA A 57 -8.63 11.42 8.19
C ALA A 57 -9.97 11.89 7.58
N ALA A 58 -11.05 11.80 8.35
CA ALA A 58 -12.37 12.30 7.96
C ALA A 58 -13.01 13.10 9.10
N PRO A 59 -14.01 13.97 8.82
CA PRO A 59 -14.61 14.83 9.84
C PRO A 59 -15.25 14.12 11.03
N TRP A 60 -15.64 12.85 10.89
CA TRP A 60 -16.34 12.08 11.92
C TRP A 60 -15.69 10.74 12.24
N GLY A 61 -14.44 10.56 11.81
CA GLY A 61 -13.75 9.29 11.94
C GLY A 61 -12.54 9.22 11.03
N MET A 62 -12.31 8.04 10.49
CA MET A 62 -11.24 7.79 9.54
C MET A 62 -11.62 6.68 8.58
N TRP A 63 -10.92 6.66 7.45
CA TRP A 63 -10.96 5.57 6.50
C TRP A 63 -9.64 4.82 6.49
N VAL A 64 -9.72 3.50 6.39
CA VAL A 64 -8.59 2.61 6.14
C VAL A 64 -8.86 1.90 4.82
N VAL A 65 -8.00 2.10 3.83
CA VAL A 65 -8.09 1.46 2.52
C VAL A 65 -7.03 0.38 2.44
N TYR A 66 -7.48 -0.86 2.25
CA TYR A 66 -6.65 -2.04 2.07
C TYR A 66 -6.49 -2.33 0.59
N ARG A 67 -5.24 -2.42 0.14
CA ARG A 67 -4.88 -2.80 -1.22
C ARG A 67 -4.03 -4.06 -1.21
N PRO A 68 -4.51 -5.15 -1.82
CA PRO A 68 -3.69 -6.31 -2.11
C PRO A 68 -2.41 -5.92 -2.82
N MET A 69 -1.30 -6.54 -2.45
CA MET A 69 -0.06 -6.36 -3.20
C MET A 69 -0.21 -6.88 -4.63
N GLU A 70 0.29 -6.10 -5.60
CA GLU A 70 0.34 -6.52 -7.01
C GLU A 70 1.34 -7.67 -7.20
N SER A 71 1.02 -8.63 -8.06
CA SER A 71 1.88 -9.75 -8.44
C SER A 71 1.82 -9.97 -9.94
N GLU A 72 2.98 -10.12 -10.59
CA GLU A 72 3.10 -10.53 -12.00
C GLU A 72 2.91 -12.04 -12.19
N ASP A 73 3.03 -12.81 -11.11
CA ASP A 73 2.84 -14.24 -11.12
C ASP A 73 1.35 -14.58 -11.08
N LEU A 74 0.81 -15.02 -12.23
CA LEU A 74 -0.59 -15.40 -12.40
C LEU A 74 -1.02 -16.59 -11.55
N SER A 75 -0.07 -17.39 -11.05
CA SER A 75 -0.40 -18.47 -10.10
C SER A 75 -0.52 -17.98 -8.65
N PHE A 76 -0.14 -16.74 -8.38
CA PHE A 76 -0.20 -16.17 -7.04
C PHE A 76 -1.65 -15.79 -6.69
N PRO A 77 -2.18 -16.24 -5.53
CA PRO A 77 -3.60 -16.09 -5.16
C PRO A 77 -4.10 -14.67 -5.32
N GLU A 78 -5.30 -14.42 -5.85
CA GLU A 78 -5.83 -13.05 -6.03
C GLU A 78 -6.14 -12.37 -4.67
N GLY A 79 -6.25 -11.05 -4.72
CA GLY A 79 -6.70 -10.25 -3.58
C GLY A 79 -7.76 -9.24 -3.99
N GLU A 80 -8.52 -8.77 -3.01
CA GLU A 80 -9.59 -7.80 -3.23
C GLU A 80 -9.35 -6.54 -2.40
N ALA A 81 -9.42 -5.37 -3.04
CA ALA A 81 -9.34 -4.12 -2.32
C ALA A 81 -10.60 -3.89 -1.47
N ALA A 82 -10.41 -3.29 -0.31
CA ALA A 82 -11.48 -3.01 0.65
C ALA A 82 -11.26 -1.66 1.33
N ALA A 83 -12.34 -1.08 1.84
CA ALA A 83 -12.28 0.12 2.65
C ALA A 83 -13.10 -0.06 3.92
N VAL A 84 -12.59 0.46 5.02
CA VAL A 84 -13.25 0.47 6.31
C VAL A 84 -13.32 1.89 6.82
N HIS A 85 -14.52 2.34 7.16
CA HIS A 85 -14.71 3.54 7.96
C HIS A 85 -14.85 3.16 9.42
N VAL A 86 -14.11 3.84 10.28
CA VAL A 86 -14.24 3.75 11.74
C VAL A 86 -14.68 5.12 12.25
N SER A 87 -15.88 5.17 12.81
CA SER A 87 -16.46 6.37 13.41
C SER A 87 -15.90 6.60 14.82
N VAL A 88 -15.91 7.86 15.28
CA VAL A 88 -15.55 8.24 16.65
C VAL A 88 -16.41 7.58 17.74
N ASP A 89 -17.60 7.08 17.38
CA ASP A 89 -18.48 6.33 18.29
C ASP A 89 -18.22 4.81 18.29
N GLY A 90 -17.23 4.36 17.50
CA GLY A 90 -16.86 2.96 17.37
C GLY A 90 -17.65 2.17 16.32
N SER A 91 -18.57 2.80 15.60
CA SER A 91 -19.27 2.16 14.48
C SER A 91 -18.31 1.88 13.31
N VAL A 92 -18.47 0.72 12.68
CA VAL A 92 -17.65 0.29 11.54
C VAL A 92 -18.51 0.10 10.30
N THR A 93 -18.13 0.74 9.20
CA THR A 93 -18.75 0.56 7.88
C THR A 93 -17.71 -0.01 6.93
N ARG A 94 -18.09 -1.01 6.12
CA ARG A 94 -17.15 -1.78 5.29
C ARG A 94 -17.59 -1.80 3.84
N PHE A 95 -16.63 -1.74 2.94
CA PHE A 95 -16.79 -1.93 1.51
C PHE A 95 -15.76 -2.95 1.03
N THR A 96 -16.20 -3.98 0.32
CA THR A 96 -15.37 -5.03 -0.26
C THR A 96 -15.50 -5.03 -1.78
N MET A 97 -14.64 -5.79 -2.48
CA MET A 97 -14.63 -5.87 -3.94
C MET A 97 -14.53 -4.47 -4.58
N LEU A 98 -13.68 -3.61 -4.03
CA LEU A 98 -13.41 -2.32 -4.64
C LEU A 98 -12.67 -2.58 -5.96
N GLU A 99 -13.30 -2.20 -7.07
CA GLU A 99 -12.66 -2.19 -8.39
C GLU A 99 -11.39 -1.32 -8.37
N ASP A 100 -10.54 -1.43 -9.39
CA ASP A 100 -9.25 -0.76 -9.51
C ASP A 100 -9.36 0.79 -9.49
N ALA A 101 -9.58 1.30 -8.29
CA ALA A 101 -9.91 2.67 -7.99
C ALA A 101 -9.03 3.14 -6.84
N GLN A 102 -8.43 4.31 -7.01
CA GLN A 102 -7.51 4.96 -6.11
C GLN A 102 -8.24 5.91 -5.17
N PRO A 103 -8.06 5.84 -3.82
CA PRO A 103 -8.59 6.84 -2.95
C PRO A 103 -7.86 8.14 -3.23
N ILE A 104 -8.64 9.22 -3.33
CA ILE A 104 -8.13 10.57 -3.59
C ILE A 104 -8.35 11.49 -2.39
N GLY A 105 -8.92 10.97 -1.30
CA GLY A 105 -9.13 11.68 -0.04
C GLY A 105 -10.49 11.36 0.58
N ALA A 106 -10.75 11.92 1.75
CA ALA A 106 -12.01 11.76 2.47
C ALA A 106 -12.59 13.11 2.85
N THR A 107 -13.93 13.18 2.89
CA THR A 107 -14.72 14.35 3.28
C THR A 107 -15.92 13.89 4.10
N SER A 108 -16.75 14.83 4.55
CA SER A 108 -18.09 14.60 5.09
C SER A 108 -19.00 13.77 4.17
N HIS A 109 -18.76 13.77 2.86
CA HIS A 109 -19.54 12.90 1.96
C HIS A 109 -19.11 11.43 2.02
N GLY A 110 -17.90 11.16 2.49
CA GLY A 110 -17.29 9.82 2.49
C GLY A 110 -15.90 9.77 1.87
N LEU A 111 -15.45 8.56 1.57
CA LEU A 111 -14.19 8.27 0.88
C LEU A 111 -14.37 8.44 -0.63
N TRP A 112 -13.58 9.33 -1.23
CA TRP A 112 -13.60 9.54 -2.68
C TRP A 112 -12.57 8.66 -3.36
N MET A 113 -12.98 8.05 -4.46
CA MET A 113 -12.16 7.17 -5.27
C MET A 113 -12.24 7.57 -6.75
N THR A 114 -11.11 7.48 -7.44
CA THR A 114 -11.00 7.65 -8.89
C THR A 114 -10.53 6.36 -9.55
N SER A 115 -11.05 6.03 -10.73
CA SER A 115 -10.57 4.90 -11.52
C SER A 115 -10.13 5.34 -12.92
N GLY A 116 -9.47 4.42 -13.61
CA GLY A 116 -9.05 4.58 -15.00
C GLY A 116 -7.71 5.28 -15.17
N GLU A 117 -7.12 5.01 -16.33
CA GLU A 117 -5.77 5.44 -16.69
C GLU A 117 -5.59 6.95 -16.62
N PHE A 118 -4.40 7.33 -16.19
CA PHE A 118 -3.96 8.71 -16.21
C PHE A 118 -3.80 9.18 -17.67
N PRO A 119 -4.36 10.35 -18.06
CA PRO A 119 -4.26 10.81 -19.44
C PRO A 119 -2.82 10.99 -19.91
N GLY A 120 -2.55 10.69 -21.18
CA GLY A 120 -1.27 11.03 -21.80
C GLY A 120 -1.04 12.54 -21.78
N PRO A 121 0.19 13.02 -21.52
CA PRO A 121 0.46 14.46 -21.35
C PRO A 121 0.13 15.27 -22.61
N ASP A 122 0.25 14.68 -23.79
CA ASP A 122 -0.01 15.33 -25.09
C ASP A 122 -1.45 15.12 -25.62
N ASP A 123 -2.36 14.53 -24.83
CA ASP A 123 -3.76 14.30 -25.25
C ASP A 123 -4.75 15.25 -24.55
N PRO A 124 -4.94 16.48 -25.05
CA PRO A 124 -5.82 17.46 -24.41
C PRO A 124 -7.28 16.99 -24.30
N THR A 125 -7.73 16.08 -25.17
CA THR A 125 -9.11 15.59 -25.12
C THR A 125 -9.29 14.65 -23.93
N ALA A 126 -8.32 13.78 -23.66
CA ALA A 126 -8.37 12.86 -22.52
C ALA A 126 -8.34 13.56 -21.16
N TRP A 127 -7.72 14.75 -21.07
CA TRP A 127 -7.69 15.59 -19.85
C TRP A 127 -9.05 16.21 -19.50
N HIS A 128 -9.88 16.46 -20.51
CA HIS A 128 -11.21 17.06 -20.37
C HIS A 128 -12.36 16.06 -20.54
N GLN A 129 -12.03 14.77 -20.66
CA GLN A 129 -13.02 13.72 -20.74
C GLN A 129 -13.74 13.55 -19.41
N GLN A 130 -15.03 13.28 -19.48
CA GLN A 130 -15.84 12.95 -18.31
C GLN A 130 -15.37 11.64 -17.67
N ARG A 131 -15.10 11.68 -16.36
CA ARG A 131 -14.60 10.57 -15.54
C ARG A 131 -15.58 10.29 -14.41
N GLN A 132 -15.72 9.02 -14.04
CA GLN A 132 -16.51 8.62 -12.89
C GLN A 132 -15.65 8.66 -11.63
N LEU A 133 -16.19 9.26 -10.58
CA LEU A 133 -15.71 9.18 -9.21
C LEU A 133 -16.74 8.39 -8.39
N SER A 134 -16.25 7.54 -7.50
CA SER A 134 -17.07 6.82 -6.54
C SER A 134 -16.87 7.45 -5.16
N VAL A 135 -17.96 7.68 -4.43
CA VAL A 135 -17.92 8.18 -3.04
C VAL A 135 -18.56 7.13 -2.14
N LEU A 136 -17.75 6.50 -1.28
CA LEU A 136 -18.21 5.52 -0.32
C LEU A 136 -18.67 6.26 0.94
N ALA A 137 -19.97 6.26 1.21
CA ALA A 137 -20.55 6.96 2.33
C ALA A 137 -20.45 6.14 3.62
N THR A 138 -20.49 6.82 4.76
CA THR A 138 -20.38 6.18 6.08
C THR A 138 -21.61 5.34 6.45
N ASP A 139 -22.72 5.52 5.74
CA ASP A 139 -23.95 4.72 5.88
C ASP A 139 -23.93 3.40 5.09
N GLY A 140 -22.82 3.12 4.38
CA GLY A 140 -22.65 1.92 3.57
C GLY A 140 -23.10 2.08 2.12
N THR A 141 -23.59 3.26 1.71
CA THR A 141 -23.97 3.51 0.32
C THR A 141 -22.78 3.96 -0.53
N THR A 142 -22.91 3.82 -1.85
CA THR A 142 -21.94 4.31 -2.82
C THR A 142 -22.60 5.28 -3.78
N HIS A 143 -22.09 6.51 -3.83
CA HIS A 143 -22.52 7.51 -4.79
C HIS A 143 -21.58 7.57 -5.98
N ARG A 144 -22.14 7.87 -7.16
CA ARG A 144 -21.37 8.10 -8.38
C ARG A 144 -21.47 9.56 -8.77
N VAL A 145 -20.32 10.20 -8.94
CA VAL A 145 -20.20 11.59 -9.36
C VAL A 145 -19.41 11.62 -10.66
N LEU A 146 -19.92 12.32 -11.67
CA LEU A 146 -19.21 12.48 -12.93
C LEU A 146 -18.51 13.84 -12.95
N ALA A 147 -17.18 13.85 -13.08
CA ALA A 147 -16.39 15.07 -13.21
C ALA A 147 -15.91 15.22 -14.67
N ASP A 148 -15.97 16.41 -15.25
CA ASP A 148 -15.47 16.68 -16.61
C ASP A 148 -13.96 17.00 -16.67
N ARG A 149 -13.23 16.62 -15.62
CA ARG A 149 -11.77 16.71 -15.49
C ARG A 149 -11.24 15.50 -14.70
N LYS A 150 -9.96 15.19 -14.86
CA LYS A 150 -9.28 14.22 -13.99
C LYS A 150 -9.18 14.81 -12.57
N ALA A 151 -9.70 14.09 -11.59
CA ALA A 151 -9.52 14.42 -10.18
C ALA A 151 -8.08 14.10 -9.73
N ALA A 152 -7.50 15.01 -8.95
CA ALA A 152 -6.21 14.81 -8.31
C ALA A 152 -6.40 14.33 -6.86
N PHE A 153 -7.09 15.14 -6.04
CA PHE A 153 -7.38 14.81 -4.64
C PHE A 153 -8.63 15.57 -4.16
N VAL A 154 -9.18 15.14 -3.03
CA VAL A 154 -10.23 15.85 -2.29
C VAL A 154 -9.76 16.15 -0.88
N PHE A 155 -10.25 17.23 -0.32
CA PHE A 155 -10.01 17.56 1.08
C PHE A 155 -11.19 18.31 1.67
N GLU A 156 -11.24 18.35 2.99
CA GLU A 156 -12.20 19.17 3.72
C GLU A 156 -11.47 20.21 4.59
N GLU A 157 -11.93 21.45 4.45
CA GLU A 157 -11.48 22.58 5.26
C GLU A 157 -12.69 23.36 5.77
N ARG A 158 -12.72 23.68 7.07
CA ARG A 158 -13.79 24.45 7.72
C ARG A 158 -15.21 23.92 7.38
N ALA A 159 -15.37 22.60 7.40
CA ALA A 159 -16.61 21.89 7.05
C ALA A 159 -17.09 22.11 5.60
N SER A 160 -16.20 22.48 4.70
CA SER A 160 -16.47 22.60 3.26
C SER A 160 -15.56 21.65 2.49
N ALA A 161 -16.19 20.77 1.71
CA ALA A 161 -15.51 19.82 0.86
C ALA A 161 -15.03 20.49 -0.43
N HIS A 162 -13.81 20.15 -0.85
CA HIS A 162 -13.18 20.67 -2.05
C HIS A 162 -12.64 19.51 -2.88
N LEU A 163 -12.92 19.55 -4.18
CA LEU A 163 -12.36 18.63 -5.17
C LEU A 163 -11.31 19.39 -5.97
N VAL A 164 -10.08 18.91 -5.97
CA VAL A 164 -9.02 19.45 -6.82
C VAL A 164 -8.91 18.61 -8.07
N VAL A 165 -8.93 19.28 -9.20
CA VAL A 165 -8.82 18.67 -10.52
C VAL A 165 -7.66 19.27 -11.28
N TYR A 166 -7.14 18.49 -12.24
CA TYR A 166 -6.21 19.02 -13.23
C TYR A 166 -6.95 19.98 -14.16
N ASP A 167 -6.41 21.18 -14.34
CA ASP A 167 -7.01 22.22 -15.20
C ASP A 167 -6.99 21.78 -16.68
N GLY A 168 -5.95 21.04 -17.09
CA GLY A 168 -5.75 20.50 -18.42
C GLY A 168 -4.42 19.72 -18.53
N PRO A 169 -3.91 19.49 -19.76
CA PRO A 169 -2.61 18.86 -19.95
C PRO A 169 -1.48 19.66 -19.27
N PRO A 170 -0.39 18.97 -18.84
CA PRO A 170 0.76 19.65 -18.27
C PRO A 170 1.52 20.48 -19.30
N ASP A 171 2.21 21.50 -18.81
CA ASP A 171 3.23 22.18 -19.60
C ASP A 171 4.51 21.33 -19.60
N ALA A 172 5.02 20.99 -20.78
CA ALA A 172 6.22 20.18 -20.93
C ALA A 172 7.45 21.07 -21.14
N ASP A 173 8.45 20.95 -20.27
CA ASP A 173 9.78 21.48 -20.47
C ASP A 173 10.70 20.36 -20.97
N ARG A 174 11.38 20.58 -22.10
CA ARG A 174 12.19 19.56 -22.78
C ARG A 174 13.64 20.04 -22.85
N ASP A 175 14.50 19.42 -22.07
CA ASP A 175 15.95 19.66 -22.11
C ASP A 175 16.71 18.34 -22.27
N GLY A 176 17.71 18.33 -23.16
CA GLY A 176 18.69 17.25 -23.28
C GLY A 176 18.13 15.83 -23.55
N GLY A 177 16.90 15.69 -24.08
CA GLY A 177 16.27 14.39 -24.33
C GLY A 177 15.37 13.87 -23.20
N SER A 178 15.21 14.63 -22.12
CA SER A 178 14.23 14.39 -21.06
C SER A 178 13.09 15.43 -21.14
N ALA A 179 11.91 15.05 -20.66
CA ALA A 179 10.77 15.95 -20.51
C ALA A 179 10.36 16.03 -19.03
N THR A 180 10.28 17.24 -18.48
CA THR A 180 9.68 17.51 -17.18
C THR A 180 8.31 18.12 -17.39
N TYR A 181 7.31 17.65 -16.64
CA TYR A 181 5.92 18.07 -16.78
C TYR A 181 5.50 18.89 -15.57
N LYS A 182 4.91 20.06 -15.83
CA LYS A 182 4.34 20.92 -14.79
C LYS A 182 2.82 20.93 -14.90
N TYR A 183 2.14 20.46 -13.86
CA TYR A 183 0.69 20.40 -13.81
C TYR A 183 0.10 21.69 -13.22
N ARG A 184 -1.12 22.01 -13.66
CA ARG A 184 -1.92 23.12 -13.13
C ARG A 184 -3.19 22.57 -12.52
N TYR A 185 -3.53 23.07 -11.34
CA TYR A 185 -4.65 22.58 -10.56
C TYR A 185 -5.68 23.68 -10.35
N VAL A 186 -6.94 23.27 -10.28
CA VAL A 186 -8.03 24.15 -9.86
C VAL A 186 -8.89 23.48 -8.79
N VAL A 187 -9.37 24.27 -7.84
CA VAL A 187 -10.20 23.84 -6.72
C VAL A 187 -11.66 24.08 -7.05
N TRP A 188 -12.47 23.03 -6.94
CA TRP A 188 -13.92 23.09 -7.08
C TRP A 188 -14.59 22.90 -5.71
N PRO A 189 -15.45 23.83 -5.26
CA PRO A 189 -16.26 23.59 -4.08
C PRO A 189 -17.24 22.44 -4.35
N VAL A 190 -17.36 21.51 -3.41
CA VAL A 190 -18.32 20.42 -3.47
C VAL A 190 -19.53 20.78 -2.60
N PRO A 191 -20.74 20.84 -3.16
CA PRO A 191 -21.95 21.12 -2.37
C PRO A 191 -22.20 20.06 -1.30
N GLU A 192 -22.84 20.44 -0.19
CA GLU A 192 -23.21 19.55 0.93
C GLU A 192 -24.06 18.35 0.50
N THR A 193 -24.90 18.53 -0.52
CA THR A 193 -25.58 17.42 -1.19
C THR A 193 -24.79 17.05 -2.44
N LEU A 194 -24.25 15.83 -2.48
CA LEU A 194 -23.49 15.34 -3.63
C LEU A 194 -24.32 15.44 -4.92
N PRO A 195 -23.86 16.23 -5.91
CA PRO A 195 -24.50 16.24 -7.22
C PRO A 195 -24.09 14.99 -8.01
N SER A 196 -24.90 14.60 -8.99
CA SER A 196 -24.52 13.52 -9.93
C SER A 196 -23.41 13.95 -10.91
N ARG A 197 -23.16 15.25 -11.04
CA ARG A 197 -22.17 15.83 -11.96
C ARG A 197 -21.49 17.05 -11.34
N LEU A 198 -20.18 17.16 -11.55
CA LEU A 198 -19.37 18.34 -11.28
C LEU A 198 -18.70 18.77 -12.59
N ARG A 199 -18.83 20.05 -12.95
CA ARG A 199 -18.32 20.58 -14.22
C ARG A 199 -17.59 21.89 -13.99
N ALA A 200 -16.52 22.09 -14.75
CA ALA A 200 -15.76 23.34 -14.73
C ALA A 200 -16.64 24.57 -15.01
N ALA A 201 -17.65 24.43 -15.89
CA ALA A 201 -18.53 25.54 -16.27
C ALA A 201 -19.53 25.96 -15.18
N ASP A 202 -19.80 25.08 -14.21
CA ASP A 202 -20.83 25.27 -13.20
C ASP A 202 -20.26 25.76 -11.86
N VAL A 203 -18.93 25.90 -11.76
CA VAL A 203 -18.22 26.24 -10.51
C VAL A 203 -17.30 27.43 -10.71
N HIS A 204 -17.17 28.25 -9.66
CA HIS A 204 -16.09 29.23 -9.62
C HIS A 204 -14.82 28.53 -9.17
N ALA A 205 -13.92 28.26 -10.11
CA ALA A 205 -12.69 27.53 -9.87
C ALA A 205 -11.56 28.49 -9.47
N GLU A 206 -10.87 28.18 -8.38
CA GLU A 206 -9.68 28.92 -7.95
C GLU A 206 -8.43 28.14 -8.36
N ALA A 207 -7.42 28.84 -8.89
CA ALA A 207 -6.15 28.21 -9.21
C ALA A 207 -5.42 27.79 -7.94
N LEU A 208 -4.86 26.58 -7.94
CA LEU A 208 -4.03 26.07 -6.86
C LEU A 208 -2.63 25.81 -7.38
N ASP A 209 -1.64 26.43 -6.75
CA ASP A 209 -0.24 26.16 -7.03
C ASP A 209 0.20 24.83 -6.40
N GLU A 210 1.27 24.24 -6.95
CA GLU A 210 1.76 22.93 -6.55
C GLU A 210 2.34 22.93 -5.12
N ASP A 211 2.92 24.04 -4.67
CA ASP A 211 3.47 24.14 -3.31
C ASP A 211 2.33 24.17 -2.27
N ALA A 212 1.28 24.94 -2.54
CA ALA A 212 0.06 24.99 -1.74
C ALA A 212 -0.67 23.65 -1.73
N LEU A 213 -0.68 22.95 -2.86
CA LEU A 213 -1.13 21.56 -2.96
C LEU A 213 -0.34 20.66 -2.00
N MET A 214 0.99 20.64 -2.10
CA MET A 214 1.82 19.77 -1.26
C MET A 214 1.70 20.11 0.24
N GLN A 215 1.54 21.39 0.57
CA GLN A 215 1.24 21.84 1.95
C GLN A 215 -0.11 21.32 2.43
N ALA A 216 -1.16 21.41 1.60
CA ALA A 216 -2.48 20.90 1.94
C ALA A 216 -2.47 19.38 2.16
N LEU A 217 -1.77 18.62 1.31
CA LEU A 217 -1.62 17.16 1.47
C LEU A 217 -0.87 16.81 2.74
N THR A 218 0.25 17.50 3.01
CA THR A 218 1.08 17.25 4.21
C THR A 218 0.31 17.57 5.50
N ALA A 219 -0.46 18.66 5.52
CA ALA A 219 -1.27 19.04 6.67
C ALA A 219 -2.43 18.07 6.98
N LYS A 220 -2.79 17.22 6.02
CA LYS A 220 -3.88 16.24 6.14
C LYS A 220 -3.38 14.79 6.26
N ALA A 221 -2.07 14.60 6.14
CA ALA A 221 -1.46 13.29 6.34
C ALA A 221 -1.69 12.85 7.80
N PRO A 222 -2.15 11.61 8.02
CA PRO A 222 -2.17 11.03 9.35
C PRO A 222 -0.77 11.02 9.99
N VAL A 223 -0.72 11.09 11.32
CA VAL A 223 0.54 11.16 12.06
C VAL A 223 0.91 9.78 12.58
N ALA A 224 2.20 9.42 12.52
CA ALA A 224 2.67 8.20 13.15
C ALA A 224 2.41 8.27 14.66
N ALA A 225 1.78 7.24 15.20
CA ALA A 225 1.41 7.21 16.60
C ALA A 225 2.65 6.98 17.47
N GLU A 226 2.74 7.65 18.61
CA GLU A 226 3.81 7.33 19.57
C GLU A 226 3.61 5.90 20.12
N PRO A 227 4.69 5.16 20.41
CA PRO A 227 4.59 3.84 21.04
C PRO A 227 4.01 3.97 22.45
N SER A 228 2.78 3.49 22.64
CA SER A 228 2.15 3.42 23.97
C SER A 228 2.08 1.97 24.46
N SER A 229 2.44 1.74 25.72
CA SER A 229 2.37 0.43 26.38
C SER A 229 0.95 -0.03 26.75
N SER A 230 -0.08 0.76 26.42
CA SER A 230 -1.49 0.49 26.72
C SER A 230 -2.26 -0.13 25.55
N ARG A 231 -1.59 -0.48 24.45
CA ARG A 231 -2.26 -1.07 23.28
C ARG A 231 -2.55 -2.56 23.51
N PRO A 232 -3.76 -3.03 23.19
CA PRO A 232 -4.16 -4.41 23.44
C PRO A 232 -3.37 -5.37 22.54
N GLU A 233 -2.82 -6.43 23.11
CA GLU A 233 -2.45 -7.62 22.34
C GLU A 233 -3.75 -8.30 21.91
N LEU A 234 -4.04 -8.26 20.61
CA LEU A 234 -5.17 -8.99 20.04
C LEU A 234 -4.68 -10.29 19.42
N SER A 235 -5.44 -11.35 19.67
CA SER A 235 -5.26 -12.64 18.99
C SER A 235 -6.41 -12.81 18.00
N TRP A 236 -6.08 -13.13 16.75
CA TRP A 236 -7.06 -13.51 15.73
C TRP A 236 -6.69 -14.85 15.12
N ASP A 237 -7.70 -15.54 14.60
CA ASP A 237 -7.48 -16.72 13.79
C ASP A 237 -6.89 -16.29 12.44
N PRO A 238 -5.85 -16.96 11.94
CA PRO A 238 -5.32 -16.69 10.61
C PRO A 238 -6.40 -16.83 9.52
N VAL A 239 -6.26 -16.04 8.45
CA VAL A 239 -7.15 -16.05 7.30
C VAL A 239 -7.19 -17.46 6.71
N PRO A 240 -8.37 -18.05 6.49
CA PRO A 240 -8.45 -19.35 5.85
C PRO A 240 -7.92 -19.24 4.41
N ILE A 241 -6.90 -20.02 4.08
CA ILE A 241 -6.32 -20.11 2.74
C ILE A 241 -6.26 -21.59 2.33
N ASP A 242 -6.69 -21.87 1.10
CA ASP A 242 -6.68 -23.23 0.56
C ASP A 242 -5.25 -23.78 0.50
N PRO A 243 -5.00 -25.06 0.83
CA PRO A 243 -3.68 -25.68 0.67
C PRO A 243 -3.04 -25.50 -0.72
N ALA A 244 -3.83 -25.42 -1.79
CA ALA A 244 -3.35 -25.14 -3.13
C ALA A 244 -2.76 -23.72 -3.25
N ASP A 245 -3.45 -22.72 -2.67
CA ASP A 245 -3.00 -21.33 -2.65
C ASP A 245 -1.77 -21.15 -1.74
N GLN A 246 -1.71 -21.88 -0.62
CA GLN A 246 -0.50 -21.92 0.22
C GLN A 246 0.69 -22.44 -0.57
N THR A 247 0.50 -23.55 -1.30
CA THR A 247 1.54 -24.15 -2.14
C THR A 247 1.97 -23.18 -3.25
N ALA A 248 1.01 -22.53 -3.92
CA ALA A 248 1.29 -21.56 -4.98
C ALA A 248 2.09 -20.34 -4.46
N ALA A 249 1.75 -19.82 -3.28
CA ALA A 249 2.50 -18.74 -2.64
C ALA A 249 3.95 -19.17 -2.32
N ILE A 250 4.16 -20.37 -1.79
CA ILE A 250 5.49 -20.92 -1.52
C ILE A 250 6.30 -21.06 -2.82
N GLU A 251 5.71 -21.67 -3.86
CA GLU A 251 6.39 -21.86 -5.14
C GLU A 251 6.65 -20.54 -5.89
N SER A 252 5.83 -19.51 -5.66
CA SER A 252 6.08 -18.15 -6.16
C SER A 252 7.37 -17.57 -5.58
N VAL A 253 7.51 -17.61 -4.24
CA VAL A 253 8.74 -17.14 -3.58
C VAL A 253 9.96 -17.97 -3.99
N LYS A 254 9.82 -19.30 -4.13
CA LYS A 254 10.93 -20.15 -4.57
C LYS A 254 11.40 -19.81 -5.98
N ARG A 255 10.48 -19.56 -6.91
CA ARG A 255 10.79 -19.21 -8.31
C ARG A 255 11.59 -17.93 -8.47
N GLU A 256 11.42 -16.95 -7.57
CA GLU A 256 12.27 -15.76 -7.54
C GLU A 256 13.76 -16.12 -7.43
N PHE A 257 14.07 -17.23 -6.76
CA PHE A 257 15.43 -17.74 -6.54
C PHE A 257 15.74 -18.98 -7.38
N ASP A 258 14.95 -19.28 -8.41
CA ASP A 258 15.33 -20.32 -9.36
C ASP A 258 16.58 -19.87 -10.11
N SER A 259 17.45 -20.83 -10.40
CA SER A 259 18.55 -20.60 -11.33
C SER A 259 19.58 -19.55 -10.88
N LEU A 260 19.76 -19.29 -9.57
CA LEU A 260 20.69 -18.25 -9.10
C LEU A 260 22.11 -18.36 -9.65
N ASP A 261 22.58 -19.57 -9.98
CA ASP A 261 23.90 -19.84 -10.57
C ASP A 261 23.93 -19.79 -12.11
N TYR A 262 22.79 -19.59 -12.77
CA TYR A 262 22.64 -19.41 -14.22
C TYR A 262 21.52 -18.42 -14.60
N TYR A 263 21.32 -17.40 -13.76
CA TYR A 263 20.20 -16.46 -13.79
C TYR A 263 20.18 -15.60 -15.06
N TRP A 264 21.33 -15.01 -15.41
CA TRP A 264 21.44 -14.19 -16.61
C TRP A 264 21.65 -15.07 -17.82
N SER A 265 20.95 -14.77 -18.91
CA SER A 265 21.12 -15.45 -20.21
C SER A 265 21.49 -14.44 -21.28
N ALA A 266 22.64 -14.64 -21.92
CA ALA A 266 23.07 -13.86 -23.07
C ALA A 266 22.36 -14.33 -24.35
N SER A 267 22.31 -13.48 -25.38
CA SER A 267 21.69 -13.81 -26.68
C SER A 267 22.36 -14.99 -27.40
N ASP A 268 23.58 -15.35 -27.00
CA ASP A 268 24.33 -16.50 -27.50
C ASP A 268 24.07 -17.80 -26.72
N GLY A 269 23.17 -17.77 -25.74
CA GLY A 269 22.78 -18.92 -24.91
C GLY A 269 23.73 -19.20 -23.74
N ARG A 270 24.79 -18.40 -23.53
CA ARG A 270 25.59 -18.51 -22.31
C ARG A 270 24.81 -17.99 -21.11
N THR A 271 24.96 -18.66 -19.98
CA THR A 271 24.39 -18.24 -18.72
C THR A 271 25.45 -17.84 -17.70
N SER A 272 25.08 -16.98 -16.75
CA SER A 272 25.92 -16.62 -15.61
C SER A 272 25.10 -16.49 -14.33
N ALA A 273 25.76 -16.66 -13.19
CA ALA A 273 25.14 -16.47 -11.88
C ALA A 273 24.57 -15.06 -11.73
N LEU A 274 23.57 -14.93 -10.86
CA LEU A 274 22.92 -13.67 -10.51
C LEU A 274 23.96 -12.62 -10.05
N ALA A 275 24.86 -13.04 -9.16
CA ALA A 275 25.97 -12.24 -8.63
C ALA A 275 27.29 -12.99 -8.77
N ASP A 276 28.39 -12.25 -8.95
CA ASP A 276 29.71 -12.82 -9.17
C ASP A 276 30.18 -13.66 -7.97
N GLY A 277 30.46 -14.94 -8.22
CA GLY A 277 30.94 -15.88 -7.20
C GLY A 277 29.84 -16.61 -6.43
N LEU A 278 28.57 -16.29 -6.65
CA LEU A 278 27.46 -17.09 -6.12
C LEU A 278 27.49 -18.49 -6.74
N ALA A 279 27.47 -19.53 -5.90
CA ALA A 279 27.45 -20.91 -6.35
C ALA A 279 26.66 -21.83 -5.41
N ASN A 280 26.28 -23.00 -5.92
CA ASN A 280 25.61 -24.08 -5.19
C ASN A 280 24.34 -23.66 -4.42
N PRO A 281 23.42 -22.90 -5.05
CA PRO A 281 22.19 -22.45 -4.40
C PRO A 281 21.31 -23.64 -4.01
N ARG A 282 20.62 -23.49 -2.88
CA ARG A 282 19.56 -24.39 -2.40
C ARG A 282 18.43 -23.53 -1.86
N VAL A 283 17.22 -23.82 -2.31
CA VAL A 283 16.02 -23.05 -1.97
C VAL A 283 15.01 -24.03 -1.41
N GLU A 284 14.68 -23.89 -0.13
CA GLU A 284 13.81 -24.82 0.61
C GLU A 284 12.76 -24.05 1.40
N ALA A 285 11.53 -24.56 1.44
CA ALA A 285 10.51 -24.06 2.34
C ALA A 285 10.66 -24.73 3.71
N ILE A 286 10.61 -23.94 4.77
CA ILE A 286 10.70 -24.38 6.17
C ILE A 286 9.51 -23.85 6.95
N ASP A 287 9.25 -24.46 8.10
CA ASP A 287 8.11 -24.16 8.99
C ASP A 287 6.72 -24.40 8.36
N GLU A 288 5.71 -24.45 9.22
CA GLU A 288 4.31 -24.62 8.82
C GLU A 288 3.60 -23.27 8.72
N TRP A 289 2.57 -23.21 7.86
CA TRP A 289 1.73 -22.03 7.74
C TRP A 289 1.10 -21.64 9.08
N PRO A 290 0.98 -20.34 9.43
CA PRO A 290 1.35 -19.15 8.65
C PRO A 290 2.82 -18.71 8.82
N ARG A 291 3.65 -19.51 9.50
CA ARG A 291 5.05 -19.15 9.79
C ARG A 291 6.03 -19.60 8.71
N THR A 292 5.54 -20.20 7.63
CA THR A 292 6.37 -20.70 6.52
C THR A 292 7.33 -19.65 6.01
N ARG A 293 8.58 -20.08 5.80
CA ARG A 293 9.66 -19.27 5.24
C ARG A 293 10.31 -20.00 4.09
N VAL A 294 10.88 -19.26 3.15
CA VAL A 294 11.79 -19.78 2.14
C VAL A 294 13.21 -19.45 2.55
N GLU A 295 14.03 -20.49 2.67
CA GLU A 295 15.45 -20.43 3.01
C GLU A 295 16.28 -20.56 1.73
N VAL A 296 17.11 -19.56 1.44
CA VAL A 296 18.01 -19.53 0.29
C VAL A 296 19.44 -19.66 0.80
N LYS A 297 20.07 -20.81 0.57
CA LYS A 297 21.45 -21.13 0.98
C LYS A 297 22.38 -21.22 -0.22
N PHE A 298 23.53 -20.56 -0.18
CA PHE A 298 24.53 -20.63 -1.25
C PHE A 298 25.95 -20.47 -0.70
N THR A 299 26.95 -20.69 -1.55
CA THR A 299 28.36 -20.39 -1.25
C THR A 299 28.79 -19.13 -1.99
N HIS A 300 29.62 -18.30 -1.37
CA HIS A 300 30.09 -17.04 -1.96
C HIS A 300 31.50 -16.66 -1.44
N PRO A 301 32.38 -16.05 -2.25
CA PRO A 301 33.75 -15.70 -1.84
C PRO A 301 33.86 -14.79 -0.61
N THR A 302 32.83 -14.00 -0.31
CA THR A 302 32.83 -13.15 0.91
C THR A 302 32.79 -13.97 2.21
N TYR A 303 32.30 -15.21 2.17
CA TYR A 303 32.33 -16.12 3.31
C TYR A 303 32.82 -17.51 2.86
N PRO A 304 34.14 -17.69 2.67
CA PRO A 304 34.70 -18.91 2.07
C PRO A 304 34.67 -20.12 3.01
N GLU A 305 34.50 -19.88 4.32
CA GLU A 305 34.53 -20.92 5.37
C GLU A 305 33.22 -21.71 5.46
N GLY A 306 32.13 -21.24 4.83
CA GLY A 306 30.82 -21.84 4.98
C GLY A 306 29.80 -21.43 3.92
N ARG A 307 28.53 -21.37 4.33
CA ARG A 307 27.41 -20.98 3.47
C ARG A 307 26.78 -19.70 3.97
N MET A 308 26.25 -18.91 3.03
CA MET A 308 25.41 -17.78 3.34
C MET A 308 23.94 -18.18 3.25
N ARG A 309 23.09 -17.56 4.07
CA ARG A 309 21.65 -17.83 4.12
C ARG A 309 20.84 -16.55 4.20
N ARG A 310 19.84 -16.45 3.30
CA ARG A 310 18.74 -15.48 3.40
C ARG A 310 17.43 -16.22 3.70
N THR A 311 16.60 -15.63 4.56
CA THR A 311 15.29 -16.21 4.90
C THR A 311 14.19 -15.20 4.60
N LEU A 312 13.17 -15.62 3.85
CA LEU A 312 12.04 -14.79 3.47
C LEU A 312 10.75 -15.37 4.04
N ARG A 313 9.88 -14.52 4.60
CA ARG A 313 8.53 -14.95 4.99
C ARG A 313 7.68 -15.15 3.75
N VAL A 314 6.89 -16.21 3.74
CA VAL A 314 5.88 -16.44 2.69
C VAL A 314 4.54 -15.83 3.06
N PHE A 315 4.22 -15.76 4.36
CA PHE A 315 2.95 -15.22 4.85
C PHE A 315 3.14 -14.16 5.94
N ASP A 316 2.21 -13.21 6.01
CA ASP A 316 2.10 -12.23 7.10
C ASP A 316 1.55 -12.88 8.38
N ASP A 317 1.40 -12.10 9.45
CA ASP A 317 0.93 -12.63 10.75
C ASP A 317 -0.55 -13.06 10.72
N ALA A 318 -1.31 -12.58 9.74
CA ALA A 318 -2.67 -13.03 9.46
C ALA A 318 -2.72 -14.25 8.52
N GLY A 319 -1.59 -14.75 8.04
CA GLY A 319 -1.52 -15.91 7.14
C GLY A 319 -1.76 -15.58 5.66
N ARG A 320 -1.75 -14.31 5.26
CA ARG A 320 -1.87 -13.88 3.86
C ARG A 320 -0.51 -13.91 3.15
N ALA A 321 -0.51 -14.25 1.87
CA ALA A 321 0.69 -14.40 1.06
C ALA A 321 1.43 -13.06 0.87
N VAL A 322 2.71 -13.03 1.20
CA VAL A 322 3.61 -11.89 1.05
C VAL A 322 4.32 -11.97 -0.28
N ARG A 323 4.41 -10.81 -0.96
CA ARG A 323 5.13 -10.70 -2.22
C ARG A 323 6.64 -10.74 -2.00
N ALA A 324 7.33 -11.56 -2.79
CA ALA A 324 8.80 -11.60 -2.86
C ALA A 324 9.37 -11.00 -4.17
N LEU A 325 8.57 -10.22 -4.90
CA LEU A 325 8.98 -9.55 -6.13
C LEU A 325 10.32 -8.81 -5.96
N TYR A 326 11.27 -9.08 -6.85
CA TYR A 326 12.63 -8.54 -6.84
C TYR A 326 13.51 -9.00 -5.68
N ALA A 327 13.11 -10.02 -4.91
CA ALA A 327 13.92 -10.49 -3.78
C ALA A 327 15.29 -11.05 -4.22
N ALA A 328 15.37 -11.66 -5.40
CA ALA A 328 16.66 -12.05 -5.98
C ALA A 328 17.50 -10.82 -6.39
N ILE A 329 16.89 -9.76 -6.94
CA ILE A 329 17.62 -8.53 -7.27
C ILE A 329 18.15 -7.85 -6.01
N HIS A 330 17.38 -7.79 -4.92
CA HIS A 330 17.88 -7.29 -3.63
C HIS A 330 19.02 -8.17 -3.08
N LEU A 331 18.96 -9.50 -3.28
CA LEU A 331 20.06 -10.39 -2.94
C LEU A 331 21.34 -10.06 -3.73
N MET A 332 21.22 -9.82 -5.02
CA MET A 332 22.35 -9.38 -5.86
C MET A 332 22.93 -8.07 -5.32
N GLU A 333 22.08 -7.08 -5.04
CA GLU A 333 22.50 -5.78 -4.50
C GLU A 333 23.23 -5.91 -3.17
N ASP A 334 22.73 -6.74 -2.24
CA ASP A 334 23.38 -6.99 -0.94
C ASP A 334 24.79 -7.60 -1.12
N LEU A 335 24.95 -8.52 -2.08
CA LEU A 335 26.21 -9.18 -2.39
C LEU A 335 27.20 -8.23 -3.08
N ASP A 336 26.75 -7.44 -4.05
CA ASP A 336 27.57 -6.52 -4.84
C ASP A 336 28.03 -5.32 -4.00
N THR A 337 27.14 -4.77 -3.18
CA THR A 337 27.44 -3.63 -2.29
C THR A 337 28.18 -4.05 -1.03
N ARG A 338 28.31 -5.36 -0.78
CA ARG A 338 28.96 -5.96 0.39
C ARG A 338 28.40 -5.45 1.72
N HIS A 339 27.11 -5.10 1.76
CA HIS A 339 26.39 -4.82 3.00
C HIS A 339 26.05 -6.13 3.72
N LEU A 340 27.07 -6.94 4.00
CA LEU A 340 26.94 -8.26 4.59
C LEU A 340 27.33 -8.21 6.07
N PRO A 341 26.66 -9.01 6.93
CA PRO A 341 27.05 -9.15 8.33
C PRO A 341 28.49 -9.67 8.46
N ASP A 342 29.12 -9.34 9.59
CA ASP A 342 30.45 -9.84 9.93
C ASP A 342 30.46 -11.38 9.96
N PRO A 343 31.41 -12.05 9.25
CA PRO A 343 31.59 -13.50 9.29
C PRO A 343 31.67 -14.11 10.70
N GLU A 344 32.15 -13.37 11.71
CA GLU A 344 32.17 -13.84 13.11
C GLU A 344 30.77 -14.09 13.69
N ARG A 345 29.72 -13.54 13.06
CA ARG A 345 28.32 -13.78 13.45
C ARG A 345 27.76 -15.09 12.91
N ALA A 346 28.53 -15.80 12.08
CA ALA A 346 28.12 -17.09 11.55
C ALA A 346 27.89 -18.11 12.67
N ARG A 347 26.85 -18.93 12.52
CA ARG A 347 26.49 -19.99 13.46
C ARG A 347 26.46 -21.31 12.70
N ASP A 348 27.13 -22.32 13.25
CA ASP A 348 27.21 -23.66 12.65
C ASP A 348 27.65 -23.65 11.16
N GLY A 349 28.56 -22.74 10.82
CA GLY A 349 29.07 -22.57 9.44
C GLY A 349 28.11 -21.87 8.48
N ILE A 350 27.07 -21.21 9.00
CA ILE A 350 26.08 -20.46 8.23
C ILE A 350 26.13 -18.98 8.63
N LEU A 351 26.35 -18.11 7.65
CA LEU A 351 26.22 -16.66 7.80
C LEU A 351 24.81 -16.23 7.39
N ASP A 352 23.99 -15.89 8.38
CA ASP A 352 22.67 -15.28 8.20
C ASP A 352 22.79 -13.82 7.80
N PHE A 353 22.02 -13.37 6.81
CA PHE A 353 21.95 -11.98 6.39
C PHE A 353 20.57 -11.54 5.91
#